data_AF-A0AAW4HIA0-F1
#
_entry.id   AF-A0AAW4HIA0-F1
#
_cell.length_a   1.000
_cell.length_b   1.000
_cell.length_c   1.000
_cell.angle_alpha   90.00
_cell.angle_beta   90.00
_cell.angle_gamma   90.00
#
_symmetry.space_group_name_H-M   'P 1'
#
loop_
_entity.id
_entity.type
_entity.pdbx_description
1 polymer ?
#
loop_
_entity_poly.entity_id
_entity_poly.type
_entity_poly.pdbx_seq_one_letter_code
_entity_poly.pdbx_strand_id
1 'polypeptide(L)' 'PRNLKPGDLVLKKALYVSPDPRGKFKPNWEDPYVIKEIFGGGGARIMDIDGNEFTKPINLDKLKKYYV' A
#
# COMPACT_ATOMS: atom_id res chain seq x y z
N PRO A 1 8.09 15.26 1.60
CA PRO A 1 7.20 14.43 2.46
C PRO A 1 5.96 13.95 1.67
N ARG A 2 5.84 12.65 1.42
CA ARG A 2 4.56 12.08 0.96
C ARG A 2 3.56 12.33 2.08
N ASN A 3 2.59 13.23 1.85
CA ASN A 3 1.55 13.59 2.83
C ASN A 3 0.54 12.43 2.96
N LEU A 4 1.00 11.29 3.47
CA LEU A 4 0.16 10.17 3.86
C LEU A 4 -0.35 10.43 5.28
N LYS A 5 -1.64 10.18 5.48
CA LYS A 5 -2.31 10.32 6.77
C LYS A 5 -3.12 9.05 7.06
N PRO A 6 -3.39 8.74 8.33
CA PRO A 6 -4.44 7.78 8.67
C PRO A 6 -5.76 8.14 7.96
N GLY A 7 -6.42 7.14 7.39
CA GLY A 7 -7.63 7.27 6.56
C GLY A 7 -7.37 7.44 5.07
N ASP A 8 -6.14 7.70 4.63
CA ASP A 8 -5.83 7.79 3.19
C ASP A 8 -5.91 6.41 2.51
N LEU A 9 -6.49 6.39 1.31
CA LEU A 9 -6.42 5.24 0.41
C LEU A 9 -5.04 5.16 -0.25
N VAL A 10 -4.42 3.99 -0.25
CA VAL A 10 -3.07 3.76 -0.75
C VAL A 10 -2.94 2.44 -1.51
N LEU A 11 -2.11 2.42 -2.55
CA LEU A 11 -1.67 1.21 -3.21
C LEU A 11 -0.38 0.70 -2.56
N LYS A 12 -0.29 -0.61 -2.35
CA LYS A 12 0.91 -1.29 -1.87
C LYS A 12 1.75 -1.76 -3.05
N LYS A 13 3.07 -1.59 -2.98
CA LYS A 13 3.98 -2.10 -4.01
C LYS A 13 4.06 -3.63 -3.94
N ALA A 14 3.79 -4.30 -5.06
CA ALA A 14 3.94 -5.75 -5.18
C ALA A 14 5.41 -6.14 -5.00
N LEU A 15 5.68 -7.14 -4.15
CA LEU A 15 7.05 -7.65 -3.92
C LEU A 15 7.50 -8.62 -5.00
N TYR A 16 6.56 -9.26 -5.68
CA TYR A 16 6.82 -10.28 -6.70
C TYR A 16 6.20 -9.87 -8.04
N VAL A 17 6.99 -9.92 -9.10
CA VAL A 17 6.48 -9.85 -10.46
C VAL A 17 5.97 -11.25 -10.79
N SER A 18 4.68 -11.51 -10.55
CA SER A 18 4.07 -12.74 -11.07
C SER A 18 4.14 -12.73 -12.60
N PRO A 19 4.33 -13.90 -13.25
CA PRO A 19 4.24 -14.00 -14.71
C PRO A 19 2.81 -13.63 -15.13
N ASP A 20 2.63 -12.37 -15.48
CA ASP A 20 1.39 -11.81 -15.96
C ASP A 20 1.46 -11.77 -17.50
N PRO A 21 0.38 -12.13 -18.23
CA PRO A 21 0.37 -12.09 -19.68
C PRO A 21 0.65 -10.68 -20.27
N ARG A 22 0.50 -9.61 -19.47
CA ARG A 22 0.88 -8.23 -19.83
C ARG A 22 2.40 -7.99 -19.75
N GLY A 23 3.16 -8.95 -19.23
CA GLY A 23 4.62 -8.94 -19.15
C GLY A 23 5.16 -7.68 -18.45
N LYS A 24 6.07 -6.99 -19.13
CA LYS A 24 6.73 -5.77 -18.63
C LYS A 24 5.77 -4.60 -18.36
N PHE A 25 4.53 -4.65 -18.85
CA PHE A 25 3.55 -3.57 -18.72
C PHE A 25 2.59 -3.77 -17.54
N LYS A 26 2.77 -4.81 -16.72
CA LYS A 26 1.96 -4.98 -15.51
C LYS A 26 2.27 -3.87 -14.50
N PRO A 27 1.26 -3.23 -13.90
CA PRO A 27 1.46 -2.38 -12.74
C PRO A 27 2.10 -3.18 -11.59
N ASN A 28 3.19 -2.65 -11.01
CA ASN A 28 3.83 -3.23 -9.82
C ASN A 28 3.13 -2.83 -8.51
N TRP A 29 1.85 -2.49 -8.57
CA TRP A 29 1.05 -2.05 -7.44
C TRP A 29 -0.10 -3.03 -7.26
N GLU A 30 -0.32 -3.44 -6.02
CA GLU A 30 -1.42 -4.29 -5.56
C GLU A 30 -2.68 -3.45 -5.32
N ASP A 31 -3.66 -4.08 -4.70
CA ASP A 31 -4.98 -3.52 -4.39
C ASP A 31 -4.91 -2.25 -3.51
N PRO A 32 -5.99 -1.45 -3.52
CA PRO A 32 -6.14 -0.32 -2.63
C PRO A 32 -6.39 -0.74 -1.19
N TYR A 33 -5.64 -0.14 -0.28
CA TYR A 33 -5.73 -0.31 1.17
C TYR A 33 -5.96 1.04 1.86
N VAL A 34 -6.37 1.01 3.11
CA VAL A 34 -6.52 2.21 3.95
C VAL A 34 -5.41 2.26 4.98
N ILE A 35 -4.79 3.41 5.18
CA ILE A 35 -3.84 3.60 6.29
C ILE A 35 -4.64 3.67 7.59
N LYS A 36 -4.39 2.75 8.52
CA LYS A 36 -4.94 2.80 9.87
C LYS A 36 -4.09 3.66 10.79
N GLU A 37 -2.77 3.47 10.75
CA GLU A 37 -1.84 4.13 11.65
C GLU A 37 -0.50 4.38 10.96
N ILE A 38 0.17 5.48 11.30
CA ILE A 38 1.52 5.81 10.84
C ILE A 38 2.44 5.88 12.05
N PHE A 39 3.52 5.11 12.00
CA PHE A 39 4.55 5.08 13.02
C PHE A 39 5.63 6.13 12.71
N GLY A 40 6.15 6.79 13.74
CA GLY A 40 7.20 7.82 13.62
C GLY A 40 8.51 7.33 13.00
N GLY A 41 8.69 6.02 12.83
CA GLY A 41 9.84 5.39 12.15
C GLY A 41 9.66 5.12 10.65
N GLY A 42 8.64 5.70 10.00
CA GLY A 42 8.40 5.51 8.56
C GLY A 42 7.66 4.22 8.19
N GLY A 43 7.04 3.57 9.17
CA GLY A 43 6.11 2.46 8.95
C GLY A 43 4.67 2.94 9.00
N ALA A 44 3.77 2.17 8.40
CA ALA A 44 2.34 2.32 8.54
C ALA A 44 1.67 0.96 8.69
N ARG A 45 0.63 0.91 9.50
CA ARG A 45 -0.31 -0.20 9.55
C ARG A 45 -1.43 0.09 8.57
N ILE A 46 -1.66 -0.82 7.64
CA ILE A 46 -2.72 -0.71 6.63
C ILE A 46 -3.80 -1.75 6.90
N MET A 47 -5.00 -1.48 6.41
CA MET A 47 -6.14 -2.39 6.44
C MET A 47 -6.74 -2.51 5.04
N ASP A 48 -7.32 -3.66 4.75
CA ASP A 48 -8.13 -3.86 3.56
C ASP A 48 -9.44 -3.06 3.64
N ILE A 49 -10.11 -2.90 2.51
CA ILE A 49 -11.44 -2.30 2.40
C ILE A 49 -12.45 -3.11 3.23
N ASP A 50 -12.25 -4.43 3.32
CA ASP A 50 -13.04 -5.34 4.16
C ASP A 50 -12.71 -5.25 5.66
N GLY A 51 -11.78 -4.37 6.07
CA GLY A 51 -11.40 -4.17 7.46
C GLY A 51 -10.36 -5.16 7.99
N ASN A 52 -9.79 -6.01 7.12
CA ASN A 52 -8.72 -6.94 7.50
C ASN A 52 -7.41 -6.19 7.70
N GLU A 53 -6.91 -6.19 8.94
CA GLU A 53 -5.66 -5.49 9.28
C GLU A 53 -4.42 -6.31 8.95
N PHE A 54 -3.43 -5.65 8.36
CA PHE A 54 -2.12 -6.24 8.20
C PHE A 54 -1.40 -6.28 9.54
N THR A 55 -1.03 -7.49 9.98
CA THR A 55 -0.31 -7.71 11.24
C THR A 55 1.08 -7.06 11.22
N LYS A 56 1.71 -7.00 10.03
CA LYS A 56 3.05 -6.45 9.86
C LYS A 56 2.97 -4.99 9.37
N PRO A 57 3.70 -4.05 10.01
CA PRO A 57 3.80 -2.69 9.49
C PRO A 57 4.52 -2.68 8.14
N ILE A 58 4.08 -1.81 7.25
CA ILE A 58 4.63 -1.60 5.91
C ILE A 58 5.35 -0.26 5.86
N ASN A 59 6.54 -0.22 5.26
CA ASN A 59 7.25 1.05 5.05
C ASN A 59 6.43 1.98 4.12
N LEU A 60 6.29 3.25 4.51
CA LEU A 60 5.62 4.31 3.75
C LEU A 60 6.14 4.45 2.31
N ASP A 61 7.42 4.15 2.06
CA ASP A 61 8.02 4.19 0.72
C ASP A 61 7.45 3.13 -0.24
N LYS A 62 6.91 2.04 0.32
CA LYS A 62 6.21 0.99 -0.43
C LYS A 62 4.73 1.31 -0.64
N LEU A 63 4.26 2.47 -0.17
CA LEU A 63 2.90 2.94 -0.32
C LEU A 63 2.82 4.12 -1.29
N LYS A 64 1.75 4.18 -2.07
CA LYS A 64 1.44 5.30 -2.95
C LYS A 64 0.00 5.71 -2.75
N LYS A 65 -0.23 7.01 -2.50
CA LYS A 65 -1.59 7.56 -2.38
C LYS A 65 -2.40 7.24 -3.63
N TYR A 66 -3.57 6.66 -3.43
CA TYR A 66 -4.54 6.41 -4.47
C TYR A 66 -5.50 7.60 -4.52
N TYR A 67 -5.67 8.15 -5.72
CA TYR A 67 -6.62 9.23 -5.98
C TYR A 67 -7.74 8.64 -6.82
N VAL A 68 -8.96 8.73 -6.31
CA VAL A 68 -10.20 8.46 -7.04
C VAL A 68 -10.59 9.69 -7.83
#